data_AF-A0A4S8K9K4-F1
#
_entry.id   AF-A0A4S8K9K4-F1
#
_cell.length_a   1.000
_cell.length_b   1.000
_cell.length_c   1.000
_cell.angle_alpha   90.00
_cell.angle_beta   90.00
_cell.angle_gamma   90.00
#
_symmetry.space_group_name_H-M   'P 1'
#
loop_
_entity.id
_entity.type
_entity.pdbx_description
1 polymer ?
#
loop_
_entity_poly.entity_id
_entity_poly.type
_entity_poly.pdbx_seq_one_letter_code
_entity_poly.pdbx_strand_id
1 'polypeptide(L)'
;MKRVRLLCDNGITKVPRKYVLPLPDRPQLTPAARKPSLKLPVIDVGQLLLPDRTEVLETLDRACKEYGFFQMVNHSIAGEVTRRMIDVGKRFFELRFEERAKYMKTDDELEGLQVLHRGEWITVEPLPNSVIVNVGDHLEIHSNRRYKIVLHRALVNTSKSRLSMASLHGLSFDRVVHPSPELVDKDHPRLYKDTD
;
A
#
# COMPACT_ATOMS: atom_id res chain seq x y z
N MET A 1 -22.64 -11.35 -0.82
CA MET A 1 -22.48 -10.27 0.19
C MET A 1 -23.10 -8.98 -0.34
N LYS A 2 -23.98 -8.26 0.40
CA LYS A 2 -24.45 -6.92 -0.02
C LYS A 2 -23.25 -5.95 -0.04
N ARG A 3 -23.00 -5.26 -1.17
CA ARG A 3 -21.82 -4.39 -1.37
C ARG A 3 -22.00 -3.06 -0.65
N VAL A 4 -20.92 -2.50 -0.09
CA VAL A 4 -20.98 -1.33 0.82
C VAL A 4 -21.56 -0.09 0.15
N ARG A 5 -21.14 0.21 -1.09
CA ARG A 5 -21.60 1.39 -1.86
C ARG A 5 -23.13 1.48 -1.94
N LEU A 6 -23.82 0.37 -2.25
CA LEU A 6 -25.29 0.28 -2.28
C LEU A 6 -25.95 0.55 -0.92
N LEU A 7 -25.28 0.32 0.21
CA LEU A 7 -25.81 0.71 1.51
C LEU A 7 -25.73 2.23 1.70
N CYS A 8 -24.64 2.86 1.27
CA CYS A 8 -24.48 4.32 1.28
C CYS A 8 -25.48 5.01 0.33
N ASP A 9 -25.62 4.49 -0.90
CA ASP A 9 -26.56 5.02 -1.90
C ASP A 9 -28.03 4.91 -1.41
N ASN A 10 -28.35 3.88 -0.61
CA ASN A 10 -29.65 3.71 0.05
C ASN A 10 -29.81 4.52 1.37
N GLY A 11 -28.91 5.46 1.66
CA GLY A 11 -29.08 6.43 2.76
C GLY A 11 -29.02 5.85 4.18
N ILE A 12 -28.19 4.83 4.44
CA ILE A 12 -28.10 4.26 5.80
C ILE A 12 -27.66 5.32 6.84
N THR A 13 -28.39 5.41 7.95
CA THR A 13 -28.07 6.32 9.06
C THR A 13 -27.16 5.70 10.13
N LYS A 14 -26.92 4.38 10.08
CA LYS A 14 -26.07 3.64 11.02
C LYS A 14 -25.31 2.52 10.30
N VAL A 15 -24.03 2.34 10.66
CA VAL A 15 -23.17 1.26 10.13
C VAL A 15 -23.69 -0.11 10.63
N PRO A 16 -23.98 -1.08 9.76
CA PRO A 16 -24.42 -2.42 10.19
C PRO A 16 -23.33 -3.14 11.00
N ARG A 17 -23.71 -3.81 12.11
CA ARG A 17 -22.79 -4.43 13.08
C ARG A 17 -21.64 -5.24 12.48
N LYS A 18 -21.88 -5.98 11.39
CA LYS A 18 -20.87 -6.77 10.65
C LYS A 18 -19.74 -5.98 9.98
N TYR A 19 -19.80 -4.64 9.96
CA TYR A 19 -18.70 -3.76 9.52
C TYR A 19 -18.08 -2.99 10.70
N VAL A 20 -18.57 -3.19 11.92
CA VAL A 20 -18.03 -2.56 13.13
C VAL A 20 -16.98 -3.49 13.71
N LEU A 21 -15.72 -3.06 13.67
CA LEU A 21 -14.58 -3.83 14.17
C LEU A 21 -14.70 -4.13 15.68
N PRO A 22 -14.05 -5.19 16.20
CA PRO A 22 -13.84 -5.40 17.63
C PRO A 22 -13.16 -4.18 18.27
N LEU A 23 -13.33 -4.00 19.59
CA LEU A 23 -12.82 -2.81 20.29
C LEU A 23 -11.30 -2.57 20.13
N PRO A 24 -10.42 -3.59 20.20
CA PRO A 24 -8.97 -3.40 19.98
C PRO A 24 -8.60 -2.95 18.56
N ASP A 25 -9.36 -3.39 17.56
CA ASP A 25 -9.04 -3.17 16.14
C ASP A 25 -9.59 -1.84 15.60
N ARG A 26 -10.45 -1.15 16.36
CA ARG A 26 -11.03 0.14 15.96
C ARG A 26 -9.92 1.21 15.87
N PRO A 27 -9.82 1.94 14.74
CA PRO A 27 -8.96 3.11 14.67
C PRO A 27 -9.31 4.11 15.78
N GLN A 28 -8.33 4.45 16.62
CA GLN A 28 -8.46 5.53 17.59
C GLN A 28 -8.45 6.86 16.83
N LEU A 29 -9.64 7.42 16.60
CA LEU A 29 -9.82 8.70 15.92
C LEU A 29 -9.67 9.85 16.93
N THR A 30 -8.44 10.27 17.18
CA THR A 30 -8.16 11.44 18.03
C THR A 30 -8.65 12.74 17.37
N PRO A 31 -9.43 13.59 18.08
CA PRO A 31 -9.90 14.86 17.52
C PRO A 31 -8.79 15.92 17.43
N ALA A 32 -8.66 16.52 16.24
CA ALA A 32 -8.05 17.84 15.93
C ALA A 32 -6.61 18.17 16.39
N ALA A 33 -5.98 17.43 17.30
CA ALA A 33 -4.54 17.51 17.53
C ALA A 33 -3.79 17.17 16.22
N ARG A 34 -2.65 17.82 15.97
CA ARG A 34 -1.86 17.63 14.74
C ARG A 34 -1.44 16.17 14.63
N LYS A 35 -2.16 15.40 13.80
CA LYS A 35 -1.90 13.96 13.59
C LYS A 35 -0.42 13.78 13.24
N PRO A 36 0.27 12.75 13.79
CA PRO A 36 1.54 12.36 13.22
C PRO A 36 1.28 11.92 11.77
N SER A 37 2.03 12.50 10.84
CA SER A 37 2.03 12.12 9.43
C SER A 37 3.41 11.61 9.05
N LEU A 38 3.43 10.53 8.27
CA LEU A 38 4.66 9.86 7.87
C LEU A 38 5.07 10.33 6.49
N LYS A 39 6.14 11.13 6.43
CA LYS A 39 6.88 11.37 5.21
C LYS A 39 7.75 10.15 4.94
N LEU A 40 7.23 9.24 4.13
CA LEU A 40 7.98 8.08 3.63
C LEU A 40 9.22 8.54 2.84
N PRO A 41 10.30 7.75 2.83
CA PRO A 41 11.46 7.99 1.96
C PRO A 41 11.04 8.15 0.49
N VAL A 42 11.72 9.03 -0.23
CA VAL A 42 11.47 9.30 -1.65
C VAL A 42 12.58 8.70 -2.49
N ILE A 43 12.22 7.87 -3.46
CA ILE A 43 13.14 7.19 -4.38
C ILE A 43 12.95 7.75 -5.79
N ASP A 44 13.99 8.41 -6.29
CA ASP A 44 14.04 8.96 -7.63
C ASP A 44 14.50 7.88 -8.63
N VAL A 45 13.60 7.43 -9.50
CA VAL A 45 13.92 6.41 -10.50
C VAL A 45 14.89 6.94 -11.56
N GLY A 46 14.92 8.25 -11.82
CA GLY A 46 15.90 8.86 -12.70
C GLY A 46 17.33 8.65 -12.19
N GLN A 47 17.52 8.69 -10.86
CA GLN A 47 18.83 8.47 -10.24
C GLN A 47 19.25 6.98 -10.26
N LEU A 48 18.31 6.03 -10.17
CA LEU A 48 18.60 4.59 -10.28
C LEU A 48 19.14 4.17 -11.67
N LEU A 49 18.95 5.02 -12.68
CA LEU A 49 19.42 4.85 -14.06
C LEU A 49 20.77 5.54 -14.33
N LEU A 50 21.31 6.32 -13.39
CA LEU A 50 22.61 6.97 -13.52
C LEU A 50 23.77 5.97 -13.26
N PRO A 51 24.98 6.21 -13.81
CA PRO A 51 26.14 5.36 -13.57
C PRO A 51 26.58 5.33 -12.10
N ASP A 52 26.61 6.49 -11.44
CA ASP A 52 26.62 6.56 -9.98
C ASP A 52 25.17 6.70 -9.49
N ARG A 53 24.80 5.79 -8.60
CA ARG A 53 23.47 5.63 -8.02
C ARG A 53 23.57 5.17 -6.56
N THR A 54 24.73 5.40 -5.93
CA THR A 54 25.07 4.84 -4.62
C THR A 54 24.11 5.35 -3.54
N GLU A 55 23.90 6.66 -3.46
CA GLU A 55 23.02 7.31 -2.46
C GLU A 55 21.55 6.88 -2.58
N VAL A 56 21.03 6.72 -3.82
CA VAL A 56 19.65 6.29 -4.05
C VAL A 56 19.46 4.80 -3.75
N LEU A 57 20.47 3.96 -4.00
CA LEU A 57 20.45 2.55 -3.60
C LEU A 57 20.49 2.38 -2.08
N GLU A 58 21.34 3.13 -1.37
CA GLU A 58 21.33 3.14 0.10
C GLU A 58 19.98 3.62 0.66
N THR A 59 19.37 4.64 0.03
CA THR A 59 18.10 5.20 0.49
C THR A 59 16.94 4.23 0.26
N LEU A 60 16.98 3.46 -0.84
CA LEU A 60 16.05 2.36 -1.11
C LEU A 60 16.24 1.21 -0.10
N ASP A 61 17.48 0.82 0.19
CA ASP A 61 17.82 -0.20 1.18
C ASP A 61 17.35 0.18 2.59
N ARG A 62 17.63 1.41 3.05
CA ARG A 62 17.11 1.97 4.31
C ARG A 62 15.58 1.97 4.34
N ALA A 63 14.93 2.40 3.26
CA ALA A 63 13.47 2.42 3.18
C ALA A 63 12.85 1.01 3.36
N CYS A 64 13.39 0.01 2.66
CA CYS A 64 12.93 -1.37 2.76
C CYS A 64 13.26 -2.02 4.13
N LYS A 65 14.32 -1.60 4.81
CA LYS A 65 14.73 -2.06 6.16
C LYS A 65 13.96 -1.44 7.32
N GLU A 66 13.61 -0.16 7.24
CA GLU A 66 13.04 0.62 8.35
C GLU A 66 11.55 0.95 8.21
N TYR A 67 11.08 1.16 6.97
CA TYR A 67 9.72 1.63 6.69
C TYR A 67 8.85 0.58 6.02
N GLY A 68 9.46 -0.35 5.27
CA GLY A 68 8.74 -1.32 4.42
C GLY A 68 7.93 -0.66 3.29
N PHE A 69 8.06 0.66 3.13
CA PHE A 69 7.25 1.55 2.30
C PHE A 69 8.11 2.73 1.84
N PHE A 70 7.92 3.17 0.60
CA PHE A 70 8.53 4.39 0.05
C PHE A 70 7.63 5.03 -1.00
N GLN A 71 7.96 6.26 -1.40
CA GLN A 71 7.33 6.97 -2.51
C GLN A 71 8.30 7.06 -3.68
N MET A 72 7.84 6.62 -4.84
CA MET A 72 8.64 6.56 -6.05
C MET A 72 8.28 7.74 -6.96
N VAL A 73 9.29 8.49 -7.42
CA VAL A 73 9.14 9.65 -8.32
C VAL A 73 10.00 9.50 -9.58
N ASN A 74 9.75 10.31 -10.60
CA ASN A 74 10.42 10.26 -11.92
C ASN A 74 10.36 8.87 -12.60
N HIS A 75 9.41 8.03 -12.22
CA HIS A 75 9.20 6.63 -12.63
C HIS A 75 8.80 6.41 -14.10
N SER A 76 9.02 7.39 -14.98
CA SER A 76 8.67 7.42 -16.41
C SER A 76 7.18 7.23 -16.77
N ILE A 77 6.33 6.72 -15.89
CA ILE A 77 4.85 6.76 -16.02
C ILE A 77 4.44 8.23 -16.09
N ALA A 78 4.00 8.69 -17.26
CA ALA A 78 3.51 10.05 -17.43
C ALA A 78 2.26 10.27 -16.56
N GLY A 79 2.22 11.36 -15.79
CA GLY A 79 1.08 11.65 -14.88
C GLY A 79 -0.28 11.76 -15.58
N GLU A 80 -0.30 11.96 -16.90
CA GLU A 80 -1.51 11.89 -17.72
C GLU A 80 -2.06 10.45 -17.85
N VAL A 81 -1.19 9.42 -17.89
CA VAL A 81 -1.58 8.00 -17.84
C VAL A 81 -2.17 7.67 -16.48
N THR A 82 -1.53 8.10 -15.38
CA THR A 82 -2.07 7.93 -14.02
C THR A 82 -3.44 8.59 -13.89
N ARG A 83 -3.60 9.81 -14.39
CA ARG A 83 -4.89 10.54 -14.42
C ARG A 83 -5.94 9.84 -15.27
N ARG A 84 -5.59 9.33 -16.45
CA ARG A 84 -6.51 8.54 -17.32
C ARG A 84 -6.92 7.22 -16.66
N MET A 85 -6.00 6.54 -15.97
CA MET A 85 -6.29 5.31 -15.23
C MET A 85 -7.25 5.57 -14.05
N ILE A 86 -7.03 6.67 -13.32
CA ILE A 86 -7.94 7.18 -12.28
C ILE A 86 -9.33 7.52 -12.85
N ASP A 87 -9.40 8.24 -13.97
CA ASP A 87 -10.66 8.62 -14.63
C ASP A 87 -11.46 7.41 -15.14
N VAL A 88 -10.79 6.44 -15.78
CA VAL A 88 -11.41 5.16 -16.17
C VAL A 88 -11.93 4.41 -14.94
N GLY A 89 -11.18 4.43 -13.82
CA GLY A 89 -11.64 3.93 -12.53
C GLY A 89 -12.92 4.63 -12.06
N LYS A 90 -12.92 5.97 -11.96
CA LYS A 90 -14.09 6.77 -11.57
C LYS A 90 -15.32 6.44 -12.43
N ARG A 91 -15.18 6.47 -13.76
CA ARG A 91 -16.28 6.18 -14.69
C ARG A 91 -16.77 4.73 -14.61
N PHE A 92 -15.88 3.76 -14.43
CA PHE A 92 -16.28 2.36 -14.13
C PHE A 92 -17.07 2.27 -12.81
N PHE A 93 -16.74 3.11 -11.81
CA PHE A 93 -17.48 3.20 -10.56
C PHE A 93 -18.80 3.96 -10.64
N GLU A 94 -19.04 4.73 -11.70
CA GLU A 94 -20.32 5.40 -11.99
C GLU A 94 -21.29 4.53 -12.81
N LEU A 95 -20.81 3.45 -13.44
CA LEU A 95 -21.64 2.48 -14.16
C LEU A 95 -22.71 1.82 -13.27
N ARG A 96 -23.81 1.37 -13.90
CA ARG A 96 -24.92 0.71 -13.19
C ARG A 96 -24.46 -0.58 -12.54
N PHE A 97 -25.15 -0.97 -11.47
CA PHE A 97 -24.77 -2.09 -10.63
C PHE A 97 -24.55 -3.40 -11.43
N GLU A 98 -25.41 -3.73 -12.38
CA GLU A 98 -25.34 -4.96 -13.20
C GLU A 98 -24.10 -5.02 -14.12
N GLU A 99 -23.67 -3.87 -14.61
CA GLU A 99 -22.50 -3.70 -15.48
C GLU A 99 -21.23 -3.82 -14.63
N ARG A 100 -21.16 -3.05 -13.53
CA ARG A 100 -20.04 -3.01 -12.59
C ARG A 100 -19.90 -4.29 -11.75
N ALA A 101 -21.00 -5.04 -11.53
CA ALA A 101 -21.04 -6.21 -10.65
C ALA A 101 -19.95 -7.25 -10.97
N LYS A 102 -19.65 -7.41 -12.26
CA LYS A 102 -18.82 -8.46 -12.84
C LYS A 102 -17.32 -8.32 -12.55
N TYR A 103 -16.83 -7.11 -12.23
CA TYR A 103 -15.38 -6.81 -12.26
C TYR A 103 -14.81 -6.04 -11.04
N MET A 104 -15.56 -5.86 -9.95
CA MET A 104 -15.12 -4.99 -8.83
C MET A 104 -14.03 -5.58 -7.92
N LYS A 105 -12.88 -4.89 -7.87
CA LYS A 105 -12.12 -4.56 -6.65
C LYS A 105 -11.30 -3.27 -6.91
N THR A 106 -11.01 -2.51 -5.86
CA THR A 106 -10.25 -1.25 -5.91
C THR A 106 -10.85 -0.17 -6.85
N ASP A 107 -10.19 0.98 -7.00
CA ASP A 107 -10.52 2.30 -6.38
C ASP A 107 -9.25 3.22 -6.73
N ASP A 108 -8.85 4.53 -6.77
CA ASP A 108 -9.17 6.02 -6.64
C ASP A 108 -8.74 6.99 -5.45
N GLU A 109 -7.72 7.88 -5.56
CA GLU A 109 -7.03 8.71 -4.50
C GLU A 109 -7.82 9.51 -3.41
N LEU A 110 -7.51 9.28 -2.10
CA LEU A 110 -7.61 10.26 -0.97
C LEU A 110 -6.68 9.87 0.22
N GLU A 111 -6.48 10.78 1.18
CA GLU A 111 -5.97 10.48 2.54
C GLU A 111 -6.71 9.27 3.16
N GLY A 112 -5.96 8.31 3.71
CA GLY A 112 -6.56 7.17 4.41
C GLY A 112 -5.66 5.95 4.57
N LEU A 113 -4.59 5.82 3.77
CA LEU A 113 -3.55 4.83 4.04
C LEU A 113 -2.85 5.19 5.36
N GLN A 114 -2.82 4.24 6.29
CA GLN A 114 -1.98 4.28 7.48
C GLN A 114 -1.05 3.07 7.51
N VAL A 115 0.15 3.27 8.03
CA VAL A 115 1.13 2.21 8.29
C VAL A 115 1.45 2.15 9.78
N LEU A 116 1.76 0.95 10.28
CA LEU A 116 2.19 0.75 11.66
C LEU A 116 3.72 0.94 11.75
N HIS A 117 4.16 2.14 12.11
CA HIS A 117 5.57 2.47 12.23
C HIS A 117 5.94 2.72 13.70
N ARG A 118 6.99 2.03 14.20
CA ARG A 118 7.46 2.11 15.61
C ARG A 118 6.37 1.86 16.68
N GLY A 119 5.33 1.10 16.32
CA GLY A 119 4.19 0.78 17.19
C GLY A 119 2.98 1.72 17.04
N GLU A 120 3.10 2.82 16.30
CA GLU A 120 2.02 3.79 16.10
C GLU A 120 1.39 3.68 14.70
N TRP A 121 0.09 3.94 14.59
CA TRP A 121 -0.63 3.99 13.32
C TRP A 121 -0.57 5.38 12.69
N ILE A 122 0.39 5.58 11.80
CA ILE A 122 0.70 6.90 11.21
C ILE A 122 0.09 7.00 9.80
N THR A 123 -0.54 8.14 9.48
CA THR A 123 -1.10 8.39 8.13
C THR A 123 0.01 8.74 7.15
N VAL A 124 -0.02 8.16 5.95
CA VAL A 124 0.91 8.47 4.86
C VAL A 124 0.41 9.69 4.08
N GLU A 125 1.29 10.69 3.88
CA GLU A 125 1.06 11.83 2.98
C GLU A 125 1.55 11.48 1.55
N PRO A 126 0.64 11.30 0.56
CA PRO A 126 1.04 11.02 -0.82
C PRO A 126 1.60 12.28 -1.51
N LEU A 127 2.71 12.14 -2.24
CA LEU A 127 3.29 13.20 -3.06
C LEU A 127 2.61 13.26 -4.44
N PRO A 128 2.35 14.45 -5.01
CA PRO A 128 1.79 14.58 -6.36
C PRO A 128 2.65 13.91 -7.43
N ASN A 129 2.02 13.13 -8.32
CA ASN A 129 2.69 12.33 -9.36
C ASN A 129 3.73 11.33 -8.82
N SER A 130 3.52 10.78 -7.62
CA SER A 130 4.31 9.67 -7.09
C SER A 130 3.50 8.37 -7.05
N VAL A 131 4.20 7.24 -6.91
CA VAL A 131 3.61 5.93 -6.58
C VAL A 131 4.10 5.50 -5.21
N ILE A 132 3.18 5.18 -4.29
CA ILE A 132 3.53 4.51 -3.03
C ILE A 132 3.81 3.04 -3.33
N VAL A 133 4.99 2.57 -2.91
CA VAL A 133 5.46 1.19 -3.08
C VAL A 133 5.69 0.58 -1.69
N ASN A 134 5.41 -0.71 -1.53
CA ASN A 134 5.67 -1.45 -0.29
C ASN A 134 6.37 -2.78 -0.55
N VAL A 135 7.12 -3.24 0.46
CA VAL A 135 7.65 -4.61 0.55
C VAL A 135 6.48 -5.58 0.76
N GLY A 136 6.49 -6.71 0.06
CA GLY A 136 5.54 -7.83 0.24
C GLY A 136 6.26 -9.11 0.62
N ASP A 137 5.49 -10.11 1.07
CA ASP A 137 6.01 -11.31 1.76
C ASP A 137 7.12 -12.05 0.99
N HIS A 138 7.00 -12.18 -0.34
CA HIS A 138 8.01 -12.84 -1.18
C HIS A 138 9.40 -12.18 -1.05
N LEU A 139 9.44 -10.84 -0.91
CA LEU A 139 10.68 -10.08 -0.78
C LEU A 139 11.21 -10.09 0.67
N GLU A 140 10.34 -10.14 1.68
CA GLU A 140 10.78 -10.39 3.06
C GLU A 140 11.41 -11.79 3.21
N ILE A 141 10.74 -12.82 2.70
CA ILE A 141 11.23 -14.21 2.70
C ILE A 141 12.57 -14.28 1.97
N HIS A 142 12.64 -13.80 0.72
CA HIS A 142 13.84 -13.91 -0.10
C HIS A 142 15.02 -13.08 0.44
N SER A 143 14.76 -11.91 1.05
CA SER A 143 15.79 -11.10 1.70
C SER A 143 16.19 -11.60 3.11
N ASN A 144 15.65 -12.75 3.56
CA ASN A 144 15.86 -13.31 4.89
C ASN A 144 15.59 -12.29 6.02
N ARG A 145 14.45 -11.58 5.94
CA ARG A 145 14.01 -10.52 6.89
C ARG A 145 14.83 -9.24 6.89
N ARG A 146 15.79 -9.06 5.96
CA ARG A 146 16.52 -7.80 5.81
C ARG A 146 15.55 -6.69 5.38
N TYR A 147 14.71 -6.96 4.38
CA TYR A 147 13.55 -6.12 4.05
C TYR A 147 12.31 -6.66 4.75
N LYS A 148 11.38 -5.76 5.14
CA LYS A 148 10.28 -6.09 6.06
C LYS A 148 8.93 -5.65 5.52
N ILE A 149 7.93 -6.52 5.59
CA ILE A 149 6.53 -6.11 5.41
C ILE A 149 6.11 -5.26 6.62
N VAL A 150 5.27 -4.25 6.38
CA VAL A 150 4.70 -3.40 7.42
C VAL A 150 3.18 -3.46 7.36
N LEU A 151 2.57 -3.70 8.52
CA LEU A 151 1.12 -3.70 8.69
C LEU A 151 0.55 -2.35 8.28
N HIS A 152 -0.43 -2.36 7.39
CA HIS A 152 -1.05 -1.18 6.83
C HIS A 152 -2.57 -1.34 6.78
N ARG A 153 -3.30 -0.22 6.79
CA ARG A 153 -4.77 -0.20 6.74
C ARG A 153 -5.28 1.01 5.96
N ALA A 154 -6.47 0.89 5.40
CA ALA A 154 -7.20 2.01 4.79
C ALA A 154 -8.31 2.50 5.73
N LEU A 155 -8.27 3.76 6.12
CA LEU A 155 -9.38 4.44 6.79
C LEU A 155 -10.46 4.85 5.80
N VAL A 156 -11.71 4.78 6.25
CA VAL A 156 -12.88 5.36 5.57
C VAL A 156 -13.25 6.69 6.24
N ASN A 157 -13.96 7.56 5.52
CA ASN A 157 -14.47 8.84 6.02
C ASN A 157 -15.95 9.02 5.62
N THR A 158 -16.58 10.08 6.12
CA THR A 158 -18.02 10.36 5.92
C THR A 158 -18.34 11.45 4.89
N SER A 159 -17.33 12.13 4.34
CA SER A 159 -17.52 13.35 3.53
C SER A 159 -17.16 13.21 2.04
N LYS A 160 -16.26 12.30 1.69
CA LYS A 160 -15.84 12.03 0.30
C LYS A 160 -15.56 10.55 0.12
N SER A 161 -15.93 9.98 -1.04
CA SER A 161 -15.52 8.62 -1.39
C SER A 161 -13.99 8.56 -1.51
N ARG A 162 -13.31 7.91 -0.55
CA ARG A 162 -11.92 7.48 -0.73
C ARG A 162 -11.93 6.13 -1.42
N LEU A 163 -11.02 6.02 -2.37
CA LEU A 163 -10.68 4.82 -3.09
C LEU A 163 -9.08 4.69 -3.10
N SER A 164 -8.40 3.77 -3.82
CA SER A 164 -6.95 3.78 -4.22
C SER A 164 -6.52 2.56 -5.06
N MET A 165 -5.72 2.75 -6.13
CA MET A 165 -5.34 1.65 -7.07
C MET A 165 -4.10 0.91 -6.57
N ALA A 166 -4.07 -0.42 -6.73
CA ALA A 166 -2.94 -1.25 -6.33
C ALA A 166 -2.58 -2.25 -7.43
N SER A 167 -1.29 -2.31 -7.79
CA SER A 167 -0.72 -3.35 -8.64
C SER A 167 0.17 -4.24 -7.77
N LEU A 168 -0.05 -5.55 -7.81
CA LEU A 168 0.69 -6.52 -7.01
C LEU A 168 1.71 -7.22 -7.91
N HIS A 169 2.99 -6.95 -7.65
CA HIS A 169 4.11 -7.54 -8.39
C HIS A 169 4.72 -8.65 -7.54
N GLY A 170 4.44 -9.91 -7.92
CA GLY A 170 4.92 -11.10 -7.23
C GLY A 170 5.54 -12.10 -8.20
N LEU A 171 6.03 -13.20 -7.64
CA LEU A 171 6.38 -14.39 -8.43
C LEU A 171 5.11 -15.16 -8.80
N SER A 172 5.19 -15.99 -9.84
CA SER A 172 4.08 -16.87 -10.24
C SER A 172 3.78 -17.91 -9.14
N PHE A 173 2.53 -18.38 -9.07
CA PHE A 173 2.05 -19.29 -8.01
C PHE A 173 2.67 -20.70 -8.05
N ASP A 174 3.42 -21.04 -9.10
CA ASP A 174 4.22 -22.26 -9.23
C ASP A 174 5.67 -22.09 -8.71
N ARG A 175 6.04 -20.91 -8.19
CA ARG A 175 7.40 -20.59 -7.74
C ARG A 175 7.51 -20.63 -6.23
N VAL A 176 8.11 -21.72 -5.74
CA VAL A 176 8.66 -21.82 -4.38
C VAL A 176 9.55 -20.60 -4.10
N VAL A 177 9.25 -19.90 -3.01
CA VAL A 177 10.03 -18.75 -2.52
C VAL A 177 10.82 -19.17 -1.29
N HIS A 178 12.09 -18.80 -1.24
CA HIS A 178 12.98 -19.11 -0.13
C HIS A 178 13.99 -17.98 0.10
N PRO A 179 14.58 -17.86 1.31
CA PRO A 179 15.73 -16.99 1.56
C PRO A 179 16.84 -17.21 0.54
N SER A 180 17.41 -16.13 0.00
CA SER A 180 18.56 -16.22 -0.90
C SER A 180 19.74 -16.88 -0.17
N PRO A 181 20.41 -17.89 -0.77
CA PRO A 181 21.61 -18.49 -0.19
C PRO A 181 22.73 -17.48 0.11
N GLU A 182 22.80 -16.38 -0.66
CA GLU A 182 23.77 -15.28 -0.48
C GLU A 182 23.47 -14.41 0.76
N LEU A 183 22.28 -14.56 1.37
CA LEU A 183 21.81 -13.80 2.54
C LEU A 183 21.61 -14.71 3.77
N VAL A 184 22.13 -15.94 3.71
CA VAL A 184 22.13 -16.94 4.79
C VAL A 184 23.57 -17.31 5.11
N ASP A 185 24.01 -16.97 6.31
CA ASP A 185 25.38 -17.23 6.79
C ASP A 185 25.35 -17.65 8.27
N LYS A 186 26.51 -17.67 8.95
CA LYS A 186 26.61 -18.08 10.37
C LYS A 186 26.02 -17.05 11.33
N ASP A 187 26.08 -15.78 10.98
CA ASP A 187 25.61 -14.65 11.77
C ASP A 187 24.17 -14.27 11.39
N HIS A 188 23.77 -14.58 10.16
CA HIS A 188 22.42 -14.43 9.61
C HIS A 188 21.81 -15.81 9.25
N PRO A 189 21.40 -16.62 10.25
CA PRO A 189 20.79 -17.92 9.99
C PRO A 189 19.49 -17.81 9.18
N ARG A 190 19.11 -18.92 8.54
CA ARG A 190 17.89 -19.02 7.71
C ARG A 190 16.62 -18.86 8.58
N LEU A 191 15.81 -17.83 8.34
CA LEU A 191 14.64 -17.49 9.16
C LEU A 191 13.31 -18.06 8.64
N TYR A 192 13.18 -18.30 7.32
CA TYR A 192 11.95 -18.79 6.68
C TYR A 192 12.17 -20.17 6.07
N LYS A 193 11.13 -21.01 6.09
CA LYS A 193 11.05 -22.23 5.27
C LYS A 193 10.92 -21.87 3.79
N ASP A 194 10.98 -22.87 2.93
CA ASP A 194 10.50 -22.74 1.55
C ASP A 194 8.96 -22.57 1.61
N THR A 195 8.36 -21.86 0.65
CA THR A 195 6.88 -21.86 0.53
C THR A 195 6.38 -23.17 -0.07
N ASP A 196 5.19 -23.58 0.36
CA ASP A 196 4.42 -24.67 -0.26
C ASP A 196 3.99 -24.34 -1.72
#